data_AF-A0A290S0T0-F1
#
_entry.id   AF-A0A290S0T0-F1
#
_cell.length_a   1.000
_cell.length_b   1.000
_cell.length_c   1.000
_cell.angle_alpha   90.00
_cell.angle_beta   90.00
_cell.angle_gamma   90.00
#
_symmetry.space_group_name_H-M   'P 1'
#
loop_
_entity.id
_entity.type
_entity.pdbx_description
1 polymer ?
#
loop_
_entity_poly.entity_id
_entity_poly.type
_entity_poly.pdbx_seq_one_letter_code
_entity_poly.pdbx_strand_id
1 'polypeptide(L)'
;MAKNKLDLLLKIENDKEESLRMSYLQANQNLQSNQQKLQGLNNFRLEYSQQLHLKGKSGLSSAGFGQYHAFIAKIEEAIRQQASTVNTAKQVVTQRKTLWLKQQIKAKAVAKLIENQKLKANALMAKNEQKMLDEFSANQFFQRRKAL
;
A
#
# COMPACT_ATOMS: atom_id res chain seq x y z
N MET A 1 29.78 9.20 -13.24
CA MET A 1 29.16 7.87 -13.42
C MET A 1 28.29 7.40 -12.24
N ALA A 2 28.61 7.68 -10.97
CA ALA A 2 27.84 7.21 -9.81
C ALA A 2 26.43 7.82 -9.64
N LYS A 3 26.26 9.11 -9.97
CA LYS A 3 24.97 9.83 -9.89
C LYS A 3 23.87 9.12 -10.69
N ASN A 4 24.18 8.79 -11.95
CA ASN A 4 23.28 8.09 -12.86
C ASN A 4 22.89 6.67 -12.39
N LYS A 5 23.76 6.00 -11.61
CA LYS A 5 23.46 4.66 -11.07
C LYS A 5 22.51 4.69 -9.88
N LEU A 6 22.67 5.66 -8.98
CA LEU A 6 21.75 5.82 -7.84
C LEU A 6 20.39 6.34 -8.29
N ASP A 7 20.35 7.27 -9.25
CA ASP A 7 19.10 7.75 -9.83
C ASP A 7 18.33 6.61 -10.51
N LEU A 8 19.04 5.73 -11.24
CA LEU A 8 18.45 4.51 -11.81
C LEU A 8 17.95 3.54 -10.74
N LEU A 9 18.71 3.34 -9.65
CA LEU A 9 18.29 2.51 -8.54
C LEU A 9 17.03 3.06 -7.89
N LEU A 10 16.97 4.38 -7.64
CA LEU A 10 15.78 5.02 -7.07
C LEU A 10 14.56 4.79 -7.97
N LYS A 11 14.71 4.95 -9.29
CA LYS A 11 13.64 4.65 -10.25
C LYS A 11 13.15 3.21 -10.12
N ILE A 12 14.06 2.24 -10.12
CA ILE A 12 13.71 0.81 -9.97
C ILE A 12 12.99 0.55 -8.63
N GLU A 13 13.46 1.14 -7.53
CA GLU A 13 12.85 0.94 -6.21
C GLU A 13 11.47 1.61 -6.11
N ASN A 14 11.25 2.75 -6.78
CA ASN A 14 9.96 3.42 -6.89
C ASN A 14 8.97 2.61 -7.76
N ASP A 15 9.41 2.09 -8.91
CA ASP A 15 8.57 1.27 -9.79
C ASP A 15 8.10 -0.01 -9.06
N LYS A 16 8.99 -0.61 -8.27
CA LYS A 16 8.64 -1.74 -7.37
C LYS A 16 7.68 -1.32 -6.26
N GLU A 17 7.89 -0.16 -5.63
CA GLU A 17 6.96 0.36 -4.61
C GLU A 17 5.56 0.51 -5.20
N GLU A 18 5.45 1.10 -6.38
CA GLU A 18 4.18 1.35 -7.05
C GLU A 18 3.47 0.03 -7.41
N SER A 19 4.19 -0.95 -7.94
CA SER A 19 3.64 -2.29 -8.19
C SER A 19 3.08 -2.94 -6.92
N LEU A 20 3.82 -2.86 -5.81
CA LEU A 20 3.37 -3.40 -4.52
C LEU A 20 2.20 -2.60 -3.92
N ARG A 21 2.17 -1.28 -4.11
CA ARG A 21 1.05 -0.42 -3.72
C ARG A 21 -0.21 -0.83 -4.47
N MET A 22 -0.13 -1.03 -5.78
CA MET A 22 -1.26 -1.50 -6.59
C MET A 22 -1.74 -2.90 -6.15
N SER A 23 -0.81 -3.82 -5.86
CA SER A 23 -1.17 -5.14 -5.32
C SER A 23 -1.88 -5.04 -3.97
N TYR A 24 -1.45 -4.14 -3.08
CA TYR A 24 -2.13 -3.88 -1.81
C TYR A 24 -3.53 -3.29 -2.01
N LEU A 25 -3.71 -2.36 -2.94
CA LEU A 25 -5.03 -1.78 -3.25
C LEU A 25 -6.00 -2.83 -3.79
N GLN A 26 -5.54 -3.68 -4.72
CA GLN A 26 -6.34 -4.80 -5.23
C GLN A 26 -6.74 -5.78 -4.12
N ALA A 27 -5.83 -6.10 -3.19
CA ALA A 27 -6.14 -6.94 -2.04
C ALA A 27 -7.22 -6.31 -1.13
N ASN A 28 -7.18 -5.00 -0.90
CA ASN A 28 -8.21 -4.31 -0.13
C ASN A 28 -9.57 -4.34 -0.82
N GLN A 29 -9.62 -4.10 -2.12
CA GLN A 29 -10.85 -4.17 -2.89
C GLN A 29 -11.44 -5.59 -2.86
N ASN A 30 -10.60 -6.61 -2.95
CA ASN A 30 -11.01 -8.01 -2.82
C ASN A 30 -11.57 -8.31 -1.42
N LEU A 31 -10.91 -7.85 -0.35
CA LEU A 31 -11.42 -7.97 1.01
C LEU A 31 -12.79 -7.31 1.17
N GLN A 32 -12.94 -6.07 0.69
CA GLN A 32 -14.20 -5.34 0.76
C GLN A 32 -15.33 -6.08 0.03
N SER A 33 -15.07 -6.57 -1.18
CA SER A 33 -16.04 -7.37 -1.94
C SER A 33 -16.44 -8.64 -1.18
N ASN A 34 -15.49 -9.34 -0.57
CA ASN A 34 -15.78 -10.54 0.21
C ASN A 34 -16.59 -10.24 1.49
N GLN A 35 -16.33 -9.11 2.15
CA GLN A 35 -17.12 -8.66 3.29
C GLN A 35 -18.56 -8.31 2.90
N GLN A 36 -18.74 -7.62 1.77
CA GLN A 36 -20.07 -7.31 1.23
C GLN A 36 -20.86 -8.60 0.90
N LYS A 37 -20.21 -9.59 0.28
CA LYS A 37 -20.84 -10.91 0.03
C LYS A 37 -21.25 -11.60 1.32
N LEU A 38 -20.39 -11.60 2.33
CA LEU A 38 -20.71 -12.18 3.64
C LEU A 38 -21.90 -11.47 4.30
N GLN A 39 -21.94 -10.14 4.23
CA GLN A 39 -23.07 -9.36 4.73
C GLN A 39 -24.36 -9.70 3.98
N GLY A 40 -24.30 -9.80 2.65
CA GLY A 40 -25.43 -10.22 1.82
C GLY A 40 -25.99 -11.59 2.21
N LEU A 41 -25.13 -12.57 2.45
CA LEU A 41 -25.57 -13.90 2.93
C LEU A 41 -26.23 -13.85 4.31
N ASN A 42 -25.70 -13.03 5.23
CA ASN A 42 -26.29 -12.86 6.56
C ASN A 42 -27.66 -12.17 6.50
N ASN A 43 -27.80 -11.14 5.65
CA ASN A 43 -29.07 -10.46 5.43
C ASN A 43 -30.10 -11.42 4.83
N PHE A 44 -29.70 -12.18 3.80
CA PHE A 44 -30.56 -13.19 3.18
C PHE A 44 -31.03 -14.24 4.19
N ARG A 45 -30.15 -14.71 5.07
CA ARG A 45 -30.51 -15.63 6.17
C ARG A 45 -31.59 -15.04 7.08
N LEU A 46 -31.45 -13.77 7.45
CA LEU A 46 -32.38 -13.07 8.33
C LEU A 46 -33.75 -12.91 7.66
N GLU A 47 -33.79 -12.40 6.43
CA GLU A 47 -35.01 -12.24 5.63
C GLU A 47 -35.73 -13.57 5.44
N TYR A 48 -34.99 -14.62 5.09
CA TYR A 48 -35.56 -15.95 4.89
C TYR A 48 -36.15 -16.53 6.19
N SER A 49 -35.49 -16.30 7.33
CA SER A 49 -36.00 -16.74 8.64
C SER A 49 -37.28 -15.99 9.04
N GLN A 50 -37.37 -14.69 8.75
CA GLN A 50 -38.58 -13.89 8.98
C GLN A 50 -39.75 -14.36 8.12
N GLN A 51 -39.50 -14.64 6.83
CA GLN A 51 -40.52 -15.18 5.92
C GLN A 51 -41.06 -16.52 6.39
N LEU A 52 -40.20 -17.42 6.89
CA LEU A 52 -40.66 -18.67 7.49
C LEU A 52 -41.52 -18.40 8.72
N HIS A 53 -41.08 -17.53 9.64
CA HIS A 53 -41.83 -17.24 10.85
C HIS A 53 -43.26 -16.77 10.54
N LEU A 54 -43.43 -15.94 9.51
CA LEU A 54 -44.76 -15.51 9.03
C LEU A 54 -45.56 -16.68 8.44
N LYS A 55 -44.96 -17.53 7.59
CA LYS A 55 -45.63 -18.70 7.01
C LYS A 55 -45.99 -19.77 8.06
N GLY A 56 -45.18 -19.89 9.12
CA GLY A 56 -45.43 -20.78 10.25
C GLY A 56 -46.67 -20.38 11.03
N LYS A 57 -46.92 -19.06 11.19
CA LYS A 57 -48.14 -18.54 11.82
C LYS A 57 -49.42 -18.84 11.03
N SER A 58 -49.33 -18.97 9.70
CA SER A 58 -50.46 -19.35 8.84
C SER A 58 -50.70 -20.86 8.71
N GLY A 59 -49.94 -21.69 9.44
CA GLY A 59 -50.03 -23.16 9.37
C GLY A 59 -49.15 -23.75 8.26
N LEU A 60 -47.93 -24.17 8.60
CA LEU A 60 -47.01 -24.82 7.68
C LEU A 60 -47.06 -26.34 7.82
N SER A 61 -47.07 -27.08 6.71
CA SER A 61 -46.99 -28.55 6.74
C SER A 61 -45.61 -29.03 7.22
N SER A 62 -45.56 -30.23 7.81
CA SER A 62 -44.30 -30.84 8.29
C SER A 62 -43.25 -30.97 7.17
N ALA A 63 -43.68 -31.21 5.92
CA ALA A 63 -42.79 -31.28 4.75
C ALA A 63 -42.16 -29.92 4.41
N GLY A 64 -42.92 -28.82 4.56
CA GLY A 64 -42.41 -27.45 4.37
C GLY A 64 -41.37 -27.06 5.42
N PHE A 65 -41.52 -27.55 6.66
CA PHE A 65 -40.54 -27.37 7.73
C PHE A 65 -39.20 -28.06 7.42
N GLY A 66 -39.24 -29.30 6.92
CA GLY A 66 -38.02 -30.05 6.56
C GLY A 66 -37.21 -29.38 5.43
N GLN A 67 -37.90 -28.90 4.39
CA GLN A 67 -37.26 -28.18 3.28
C GLN A 67 -36.58 -26.87 3.75
N TYR A 68 -37.23 -26.14 4.66
CA TYR A 68 -36.65 -24.94 5.25
C TYR A 68 -35.35 -25.27 6.01
N HIS A 69 -35.36 -26.27 6.89
CA HIS A 69 -34.19 -26.66 7.67
C HIS A 69 -33.02 -27.10 6.77
N ALA A 70 -33.30 -27.79 5.67
CA ALA A 70 -32.26 -28.14 4.70
C ALA A 70 -31.67 -26.90 4.01
N PHE A 71 -32.51 -25.91 3.66
CA PHE A 71 -32.03 -24.70 2.99
C PHE A 71 -31.27 -23.76 3.93
N ILE A 72 -31.73 -23.58 5.17
CA ILE A 72 -31.00 -22.75 6.14
C ILE A 72 -29.62 -23.34 6.43
N ALA A 73 -29.49 -24.67 6.54
CA ALA A 73 -28.21 -25.34 6.72
C ALA A 73 -27.22 -25.04 5.57
N LYS A 74 -27.71 -25.00 4.32
CA LYS A 74 -26.90 -24.62 3.15
C LYS A 74 -26.46 -23.15 3.21
N ILE A 75 -27.34 -22.23 3.61
CA ILE A 75 -26.99 -20.82 3.79
C ILE A 75 -25.90 -20.69 4.87
N GLU A 76 -26.06 -21.37 5.99
CA GLU A 76 -25.07 -21.32 7.07
C GLU A 76 -23.72 -21.90 6.67
N GLU A 77 -23.72 -22.97 5.88
CA GLU A 77 -22.49 -23.49 5.29
C GLU A 77 -21.82 -22.48 4.37
N ALA A 78 -22.57 -21.83 3.47
CA ALA A 78 -22.06 -20.78 2.60
C ALA A 78 -21.52 -19.59 3.41
N ILE A 79 -22.18 -19.19 4.50
CA ILE A 79 -21.70 -18.15 5.42
C ILE A 79 -20.37 -18.56 6.05
N ARG A 80 -20.24 -19.80 6.55
CA ARG A 80 -18.98 -20.30 7.13
C ARG A 80 -17.85 -20.28 6.11
N GLN A 81 -18.11 -20.76 4.88
CA GLN A 81 -17.13 -20.74 3.80
C GLN A 81 -16.72 -19.30 3.44
N GLN A 82 -17.69 -18.40 3.28
CA GLN A 82 -17.42 -17.00 2.94
C GLN A 82 -16.69 -16.26 4.08
N ALA A 83 -16.99 -16.56 5.33
CA ALA A 83 -16.26 -16.02 6.48
C ALA A 83 -14.79 -16.47 6.48
N SER A 84 -14.53 -17.73 6.14
CA SER A 84 -13.17 -18.23 5.95
C SER A 84 -12.44 -17.48 4.82
N THR A 85 -13.11 -17.28 3.67
CA THR A 85 -12.58 -16.47 2.57
C THR A 85 -12.24 -15.03 2.99
N VAL A 86 -13.11 -14.39 3.77
CA VAL A 86 -12.85 -13.05 4.33
C VAL A 86 -11.61 -13.05 5.23
N ASN A 87 -11.43 -14.07 6.07
CA ASN A 87 -10.26 -14.16 6.94
C ASN A 87 -8.97 -14.35 6.14
N THR A 88 -8.98 -15.19 5.10
CA THR A 88 -7.85 -15.32 4.17
C THR A 88 -7.57 -13.99 3.46
N ALA A 89 -8.59 -13.29 2.97
CA ALA A 89 -8.42 -11.99 2.33
C ALA A 89 -7.80 -10.94 3.29
N LYS A 90 -8.19 -10.94 4.57
CA LYS A 90 -7.55 -10.08 5.60
C LYS A 90 -6.06 -10.39 5.76
N GLN A 91 -5.69 -11.67 5.80
CA GLN A 91 -4.27 -12.07 5.90
C GLN A 91 -3.48 -11.61 4.68
N VAL A 92 -4.05 -11.76 3.47
CA VAL A 92 -3.44 -11.27 2.23
C VAL A 92 -3.25 -9.76 2.27
N VAL A 93 -4.26 -8.98 2.68
CA VAL A 93 -4.14 -7.52 2.82
C VAL A 93 -2.99 -7.15 3.77
N THR A 94 -2.90 -7.78 4.94
CA THR A 94 -1.80 -7.55 5.89
C THR A 94 -0.45 -7.88 5.27
N GLN A 95 -0.33 -9.02 4.59
CA GLN A 95 0.92 -9.41 3.92
C GLN A 95 1.34 -8.40 2.85
N ARG A 96 0.43 -7.99 1.96
CA ARG A 96 0.71 -7.03 0.88
C ARG A 96 1.07 -5.65 1.46
N LYS A 97 0.41 -5.23 2.53
CA LYS A 97 0.75 -3.99 3.25
C LYS A 97 2.18 -4.03 3.78
N THR A 98 2.57 -5.12 4.43
CA THR A 98 3.93 -5.28 4.95
C THR A 98 4.97 -5.24 3.84
N LEU A 99 4.72 -5.90 2.71
CA LEU A 99 5.63 -5.86 1.55
C LEU A 99 5.76 -4.45 0.98
N TRP A 100 4.64 -3.76 0.75
CA TRP A 100 4.64 -2.38 0.27
C TRP A 100 5.41 -1.45 1.20
N LEU A 101 5.14 -1.48 2.51
CA LEU A 101 5.83 -0.63 3.48
C LEU A 101 7.35 -0.91 3.54
N LYS A 102 7.75 -2.18 3.47
CA LYS A 102 9.18 -2.55 3.39
C LYS A 102 9.84 -1.96 2.15
N GLN A 103 9.18 -2.01 1.01
CA GLN A 103 9.70 -1.45 -0.24
C GLN A 103 9.76 0.08 -0.20
N GLN A 104 8.73 0.73 0.34
CA GLN A 104 8.72 2.17 0.54
C GLN A 104 9.88 2.65 1.42
N ILE A 105 10.20 1.91 2.49
CA ILE A 105 11.36 2.24 3.35
C ILE A 105 12.66 2.19 2.54
N LYS A 106 12.82 1.18 1.67
CA LYS A 106 14.01 1.07 0.79
C LYS A 106 14.10 2.24 -0.20
N ALA A 107 13.00 2.56 -0.88
CA ALA A 107 12.95 3.68 -1.81
C ALA A 107 13.32 5.02 -1.12
N LYS A 108 12.74 5.28 0.06
CA LYS A 108 13.07 6.44 0.90
C LYS A 108 14.54 6.47 1.33
N ALA A 109 15.12 5.32 1.67
CA ALA A 109 16.53 5.23 2.04
C ALA A 109 17.44 5.60 0.85
N VAL A 110 17.14 5.10 -0.35
CA VAL A 110 17.89 5.44 -1.57
C VAL A 110 17.75 6.93 -1.90
N ALA A 111 16.54 7.49 -1.82
CA ALA A 111 16.30 8.92 -2.04
C ALA A 111 17.14 9.79 -1.08
N LYS A 112 17.16 9.44 0.21
CA LYS A 112 17.97 10.14 1.22
C LYS A 112 19.47 10.03 0.95
N LEU A 113 19.96 8.90 0.43
CA LEU A 113 21.36 8.75 0.04
C LEU A 113 21.73 9.68 -1.13
N ILE A 114 20.86 9.79 -2.14
CA ILE A 114 21.05 10.71 -3.28
C ILE A 114 21.09 12.16 -2.80
N GLU A 115 20.15 12.55 -1.94
CA GLU A 115 20.10 13.90 -1.35
C GLU A 115 21.39 14.22 -0.60
N ASN A 116 21.85 13.33 0.28
CA ASN A 116 23.10 13.51 1.01
C ASN A 116 24.31 13.65 0.08
N GLN A 117 24.37 12.88 -1.02
CA GLN A 117 25.46 13.00 -1.99
C GLN A 117 25.41 14.33 -2.74
N LYS A 118 24.21 14.82 -3.08
CA LYS A 118 24.02 16.14 -3.70
C LYS A 118 24.47 17.26 -2.76
N LEU A 119 24.10 17.20 -1.48
CA LEU A 119 24.54 18.18 -0.48
C LEU A 119 26.06 18.21 -0.34
N LYS A 120 26.71 17.05 -0.25
CA LYS A 120 28.19 16.95 -0.21
C LYS A 120 28.85 17.53 -1.46
N ALA A 121 28.31 17.23 -2.65
CA ALA A 121 28.84 17.76 -3.90
C ALA A 121 28.71 19.29 -3.98
N ASN A 122 27.55 19.83 -3.58
CA ASN A 122 27.32 21.27 -3.55
C ASN A 122 28.25 21.97 -2.56
N ALA A 123 28.46 21.41 -1.37
CA ALA A 123 29.39 21.95 -0.38
C ALA A 123 30.84 21.98 -0.91
N LEU A 124 31.26 20.93 -1.63
CA LEU A 124 32.58 20.91 -2.26
C LEU A 124 32.71 21.96 -3.37
N MET A 125 31.68 22.13 -4.21
CA MET A 125 31.67 23.16 -5.26
C MET A 125 31.75 24.56 -4.65
N ALA A 126 30.94 24.85 -3.62
CA ALA A 126 30.95 26.15 -2.94
C ALA A 126 32.32 26.45 -2.31
N LYS A 127 32.98 25.45 -1.71
CA LYS A 127 34.33 25.61 -1.16
C LYS A 127 35.37 25.91 -2.26
N ASN A 128 35.27 25.25 -3.40
CA ASN A 128 36.17 25.50 -4.54
C ASN A 128 35.94 26.89 -5.15
N GLU A 129 34.69 27.31 -5.28
CA GLU A 129 34.30 28.63 -5.77
C GLU A 129 34.81 29.74 -4.84
N GLN A 130 34.62 29.58 -3.52
CA GLN A 130 35.17 30.49 -2.52
C GLN A 130 36.69 30.61 -2.67
N LYS A 131 37.41 29.49 -2.78
CA LYS A 131 38.86 29.49 -2.94
C LYS A 131 39.31 30.25 -4.21
N MET A 132 38.62 30.06 -5.33
CA MET A 132 38.94 30.77 -6.58
C MET A 132 38.69 32.29 -6.47
N LEU A 133 37.61 32.70 -5.79
CA LEU A 133 37.30 34.10 -5.53
C LEU A 133 38.34 34.76 -4.62
N ASP A 134 38.78 34.04 -3.58
CA ASP A 134 39.82 34.49 -2.66
C ASP A 134 41.17 34.67 -3.38
N GLU A 135 41.57 33.70 -4.22
CA GLU A 135 42.78 33.78 -5.03
C GLU A 135 42.73 34.95 -6.04
N PHE A 136 41.59 35.16 -6.70
CA PHE A 136 41.40 36.28 -7.62
C PHE A 136 41.49 37.64 -6.91
N SER A 137 40.86 37.76 -5.75
CA SER A 137 40.88 38.98 -4.93
C SER A 137 42.29 39.28 -4.41
N ALA A 138 43.01 38.27 -3.95
CA ALA A 138 44.40 38.39 -3.50
C ALA A 138 45.32 38.84 -4.65
N ASN A 139 45.21 38.22 -5.83
CA ASN A 139 45.99 38.60 -7.00
C ASN A 139 45.73 40.05 -7.43
N GLN A 140 44.47 40.50 -7.47
CA GLN A 140 44.15 41.90 -7.77
C GLN A 140 44.76 42.87 -6.74
N PHE A 141 44.70 42.52 -5.45
CA PHE A 141 45.30 43.34 -4.41
C PHE A 141 46.82 43.48 -4.60
N PHE A 142 47.53 42.38 -4.86
CA PHE A 142 48.97 42.41 -5.12
C PHE A 142 49.33 43.23 -6.37
N GLN A 143 48.55 43.12 -7.45
CA GLN A 143 48.80 43.88 -8.67
C GLN A 143 48.62 45.39 -8.45
N ARG A 144 47.57 45.81 -7.72
CA ARG A 144 47.36 47.22 -7.36
C ARG A 144 48.48 47.77 -6.49
N ARG A 145 48.98 46.97 -5.55
CA ARG A 145 50.08 47.38 -4.66
C ARG A 145 51.44 47.49 -5.36
N LYS A 146 51.61 46.82 -6.50
CA LYS A 146 52.84 46.86 -7.31
C LYS A 146 52.86 48.01 -8.33
N ALA A 147 51.69 48.62 -8.58
CA ALA A 147 51.52 49.76 -9.48
C ALA A 147 51.59 51.13 -8.76
N LEU A 148 51.78 51.14 -7.44
CA LEU A 148 52.10 52.29 -6.60
C LEU A 148 53.61 52.31 -6.32
#